data_AF-A0AAV4C9U0-F1
#
_entry.id   AF-A0AAV4C9U0-F1
#
_cell.length_a   1.000
_cell.length_b   1.000
_cell.length_c   1.000
_cell.angle_alpha   90.00
_cell.angle_beta   90.00
_cell.angle_gamma   90.00
#
_symmetry.space_group_name_H-M   'P 1'
#
loop_
_entity.id
_entity.type
_entity.pdbx_description
1 polymer ?
#
loop_
_entity_poly.entity_id
_entity_poly.type
_entity_poly.pdbx_seq_one_letter_code
_entity_poly.pdbx_strand_id
1 'polypeptide(L)'
;MVGSKGLKVYNASDKLLEMVSSKGLKVYNPSDKLHDMVGSKGLKAYNPSDKLHEMVGSKGLKVYNPSDKLHEMVGSKGLKVYNPSDKLHEMVGSKGLKVYNPSDKLLEMVSSKGLKSLLLLKKI
;
A
#
# COMPACT_ATOMS: atom_id res chain seq x y z
N MET A 1 -23.72 3.32 3.04
CA MET A 1 -22.58 2.46 2.64
C MET A 1 -23.09 1.04 2.42
N VAL A 2 -23.37 0.66 1.17
CA VAL A 2 -23.70 -0.74 0.84
C VAL A 2 -22.40 -1.53 0.96
N GLY A 3 -22.25 -2.31 2.01
CA GLY A 3 -21.08 -3.16 2.19
C GLY A 3 -21.15 -4.34 1.23
N SER A 4 -20.75 -4.14 -0.03
CA SER A 4 -20.55 -5.22 -1.00
C SER A 4 -19.48 -6.17 -0.45
N LYS A 5 -19.78 -7.48 -0.40
CA LYS A 5 -18.80 -8.51 -0.08
C LYS A 5 -18.12 -8.93 -1.37
N GLY A 6 -16.79 -9.01 -1.38
CA GLY A 6 -16.03 -9.51 -2.52
C GLY A 6 -15.96 -8.55 -3.72
N LEU A 7 -16.01 -7.24 -3.48
CA LEU A 7 -15.87 -6.24 -4.53
C LEU A 7 -14.52 -6.40 -5.24
N LYS A 8 -14.57 -6.38 -6.58
CA LYS A 8 -13.39 -6.27 -7.43
C LYS A 8 -13.45 -4.93 -8.14
N VAL A 9 -12.39 -4.15 -8.04
CA VAL A 9 -12.21 -2.90 -8.78
C VAL A 9 -11.07 -3.08 -9.75
N TYR A 10 -11.30 -2.64 -10.98
CA TYR A 10 -10.32 -2.58 -12.05
C TYR A 10 -10.43 -1.20 -12.67
N ASN A 11 -9.35 -0.44 -12.65
CA ASN A 11 -9.34 0.87 -13.27
C ASN A 11 -7.98 1.15 -13.89
N ALA A 12 -7.96 1.45 -15.19
CA ALA A 12 -6.75 1.72 -15.94
C ALA A 12 -6.89 3.10 -16.60
N SER A 13 -6.03 4.03 -16.22
CA SER A 13 -6.02 5.40 -16.75
C SER A 13 -4.66 6.06 -16.52
N ASP A 14 -4.35 7.12 -17.26
CA ASP A 14 -3.09 7.87 -17.05
C ASP A 14 -3.03 8.54 -15.67
N LYS A 15 -4.20 8.95 -15.17
CA LYS A 15 -4.38 9.54 -13.84
C LYS A 15 -5.60 8.91 -13.19
N LEU A 16 -5.43 8.46 -11.95
CA LEU A 16 -6.52 7.87 -11.19
C LEU A 16 -6.55 8.41 -9.77
N LEU A 17 -7.77 8.74 -9.32
CA LEU A 17 -8.10 9.02 -7.93
C LEU A 17 -9.22 8.07 -7.53
N GLU A 18 -8.93 7.15 -6.61
CA GLU A 18 -9.89 6.16 -6.15
C GLU A 18 -10.11 6.20 -4.64
N MET A 19 -11.38 6.10 -4.24
CA MET A 19 -11.78 5.90 -2.85
C MET A 19 -12.78 4.74 -2.76
N VAL A 20 -12.34 3.60 -2.21
CA VAL A 20 -13.17 2.40 -2.13
C VAL A 20 -13.14 1.78 -0.74
N SER A 21 -14.30 1.31 -0.30
CA SER A 21 -14.45 0.55 0.94
C SER A 21 -15.39 -0.64 0.82
N SER A 22 -14.90 -1.83 1.16
CA SER A 22 -15.64 -3.09 1.06
C SER A 22 -15.05 -4.17 1.98
N LYS A 23 -15.81 -5.26 2.23
CA LYS A 23 -15.28 -6.49 2.84
C LYS A 23 -14.81 -7.42 1.73
N GLY A 24 -13.57 -7.89 1.79
CA GLY A 24 -13.00 -8.79 0.78
C GLY A 24 -12.65 -8.08 -0.53
N LEU A 25 -12.23 -6.81 -0.44
CA LEU A 25 -11.92 -5.97 -1.59
C LEU A 25 -10.67 -6.46 -2.33
N LYS A 26 -10.76 -6.50 -3.66
CA LYS A 26 -9.62 -6.67 -4.57
C LYS A 26 -9.54 -5.45 -5.48
N VAL A 27 -8.40 -4.78 -5.52
CA VAL A 27 -8.15 -3.60 -6.36
C VAL A 27 -7.02 -3.92 -7.33
N TYR A 28 -7.18 -3.50 -8.58
CA TYR A 28 -6.16 -3.55 -9.62
C TYR A 28 -6.18 -2.24 -10.41
N ASN A 29 -5.21 -1.36 -10.14
CA ASN A 29 -5.19 0.01 -10.65
C ASN A 29 -3.85 0.38 -11.32
N PRO A 30 -3.61 -0.04 -12.56
CA PRO A 30 -2.47 0.46 -13.33
C PRO A 30 -2.69 1.90 -13.78
N SER A 31 -1.74 2.79 -13.49
CA SER A 31 -1.75 4.16 -14.01
C SER A 31 -0.38 4.81 -14.02
N ASP A 32 -0.13 5.84 -14.83
CA ASP A 32 1.13 6.61 -14.73
C ASP A 32 1.19 7.39 -13.40
N LYS A 33 0.04 7.86 -12.93
CA LYS A 33 -0.09 8.60 -11.66
C LYS A 33 -1.32 8.14 -10.90
N LEU A 34 -1.09 7.49 -9.77
CA LEU A 34 -2.15 7.03 -8.88
C LEU A 34 -2.17 7.81 -7.57
N HIS A 35 -3.37 8.21 -7.14
CA HIS A 35 -3.61 8.71 -5.80
C HIS A 35 -4.80 7.98 -5.17
N ASP A 36 -4.51 6.98 -4.34
CA ASP A 36 -5.50 6.03 -3.85
C ASP A 36 -5.68 6.08 -2.33
N MET A 37 -6.94 5.99 -1.90
CA MET A 37 -7.31 5.87 -0.50
C MET A 37 -8.27 4.70 -0.30
N VAL A 38 -7.79 3.61 0.32
CA VAL A 38 -8.54 2.36 0.40
C VAL A 38 -8.74 1.90 1.85
N GLY A 39 -9.99 1.58 2.20
CA GLY A 39 -10.37 1.14 3.54
C GLY A 39 -11.18 -0.16 3.53
N SER A 40 -10.64 -1.29 4.00
CA SER A 40 -11.32 -2.60 3.81
C SER A 40 -11.08 -3.60 4.94
N LYS A 41 -11.93 -4.64 5.06
CA LYS A 41 -11.59 -5.86 5.81
C LYS A 41 -11.23 -6.95 4.79
N GLY A 42 -9.99 -7.39 4.74
CA GLY A 42 -9.51 -8.35 3.74
C GLY A 42 -9.22 -7.68 2.40
N LEU A 43 -8.31 -6.71 2.37
CA LEU A 43 -7.88 -6.03 1.14
C LEU A 43 -6.74 -6.80 0.46
N LYS A 44 -6.83 -6.93 -0.87
CA LYS A 44 -5.72 -7.23 -1.76
C LYS A 44 -5.62 -6.12 -2.80
N ALA A 45 -4.53 -5.36 -2.81
CA ALA A 45 -4.28 -4.30 -3.78
C ALA A 45 -3.09 -4.66 -4.67
N TYR A 46 -3.17 -4.30 -5.94
CA TYR A 46 -2.10 -4.38 -6.92
C TYR A 46 -2.14 -3.12 -7.78
N ASN A 47 -1.24 -2.18 -7.50
CA ASN A 47 -1.32 -0.83 -8.05
C ASN A 47 0.03 -0.42 -8.68
N PRO A 48 0.35 -0.90 -9.89
CA PRO A 48 1.58 -0.51 -10.58
C PRO A 48 1.46 0.91 -11.13
N SER A 49 2.49 1.74 -10.91
CA SER A 49 2.46 3.13 -11.38
C SER A 49 3.83 3.79 -11.42
N ASP A 50 4.10 4.71 -12.35
CA ASP A 50 5.34 5.51 -12.29
C ASP A 50 5.38 6.39 -11.03
N LYS A 51 4.22 6.92 -10.60
CA LYS A 51 4.09 7.74 -9.40
C LYS A 51 2.86 7.35 -8.60
N LEU A 52 3.10 6.75 -7.44
CA LEU A 52 2.04 6.32 -6.55
C LEU A 52 2.08 7.10 -5.23
N HIS A 53 0.90 7.62 -4.86
CA HIS A 53 0.60 8.06 -3.51
C HIS A 53 -0.57 7.23 -2.97
N GLU A 54 -0.33 6.43 -1.93
CA GLU A 54 -1.36 5.53 -1.40
C GLU A 54 -1.52 5.68 0.12
N MET A 55 -2.78 5.70 0.56
CA MET A 55 -3.13 5.60 1.98
C MET A 55 -4.09 4.44 2.20
N VAL A 56 -3.66 3.45 2.99
CA VAL A 56 -4.44 2.21 3.21
C VAL A 56 -4.68 1.93 4.69
N GLY A 57 -5.95 1.68 5.02
CA GLY A 57 -6.38 1.26 6.35
C GLY A 57 -7.20 -0.04 6.32
N SER A 58 -6.69 -1.14 6.89
CA SER A 58 -7.41 -2.43 6.76
C SER A 58 -7.20 -3.44 7.91
N LYS A 59 -8.09 -4.42 8.04
CA LYS A 59 -7.80 -5.68 8.79
C LYS A 59 -7.54 -6.79 7.78
N GLY A 60 -6.35 -7.39 7.78
CA GLY A 60 -5.93 -8.39 6.81
C GLY A 60 -5.63 -7.74 5.46
N LEU A 61 -4.43 -7.21 5.33
CA LEU A 61 -3.99 -6.41 4.18
C LEU A 61 -2.84 -7.10 3.44
N LYS A 62 -2.96 -7.16 2.11
CA LYS A 62 -1.88 -7.52 1.19
C LYS A 62 -1.77 -6.43 0.12
N VAL A 63 -0.62 -5.79 0.04
CA VAL A 63 -0.32 -4.71 -0.91
C VAL A 63 0.87 -5.12 -1.77
N TYR A 64 0.78 -4.82 -3.06
CA TYR A 64 1.86 -4.96 -4.02
C TYR A 64 1.86 -3.75 -4.95
N ASN A 65 2.80 -2.82 -4.73
CA ASN A 65 2.81 -1.52 -5.40
C ASN A 65 4.18 -1.23 -6.01
N PRO A 66 4.47 -1.76 -7.21
CA PRO A 66 5.70 -1.44 -7.92
C PRO A 66 5.60 -0.03 -8.52
N SER A 67 6.64 0.79 -8.31
CA SER A 67 6.64 2.17 -8.78
C SER A 67 8.03 2.78 -8.91
N ASP A 68 8.26 3.74 -9.81
CA ASP A 68 9.51 4.53 -9.78
C ASP A 68 9.54 5.43 -8.53
N LYS A 69 8.39 5.98 -8.13
CA LYS A 69 8.25 6.89 -6.98
C LYS A 69 7.03 6.54 -6.16
N LEU A 70 7.27 5.96 -4.99
CA LEU A 70 6.22 5.59 -4.06
C LEU A 70 6.24 6.46 -2.81
N HIS A 71 5.07 7.01 -2.47
CA HIS A 71 4.75 7.52 -1.15
C HIS A 71 3.59 6.72 -0.57
N GLU A 72 3.81 6.01 0.52
CA GLU A 72 2.79 5.12 1.08
C GLU A 72 2.62 5.29 2.58
N MET A 73 1.36 5.29 3.03
CA MET A 73 1.02 5.21 4.45
C MET A 73 0.04 4.06 4.71
N VAL A 74 0.48 3.08 5.49
CA VAL A 74 -0.30 1.85 5.74
C VAL A 74 -0.54 1.60 7.22
N GLY A 75 -1.81 1.42 7.58
CA GLY A 75 -2.26 1.06 8.93
C GLY A 75 -3.07 -0.24 8.93
N SER A 76 -2.62 -1.30 9.61
CA SER A 76 -3.37 -2.57 9.59
C SER A 76 -3.22 -3.50 10.80
N LYS A 77 -4.10 -4.50 10.90
CA LYS A 77 -3.87 -5.73 11.69
C LYS A 77 -3.68 -6.87 10.71
N GLY A 78 -2.50 -7.51 10.71
CA GLY A 78 -2.13 -8.54 9.75
C GLY A 78 -1.79 -7.95 8.38
N LEU A 79 -0.58 -7.41 8.27
CA LEU A 79 -0.09 -6.67 7.12
C LEU A 79 1.01 -7.45 6.39
N LYS A 80 0.88 -7.52 5.06
CA LYS A 80 1.94 -7.93 4.13
C LYS A 80 2.09 -6.85 3.05
N VAL A 81 3.27 -6.23 2.96
CA VAL A 81 3.59 -5.20 1.97
C VAL A 81 4.80 -5.64 1.16
N TYR A 82 4.73 -5.41 -0.14
CA TYR A 82 5.82 -5.59 -1.07
C TYR A 82 5.82 -4.46 -2.10
N ASN A 83 6.74 -3.52 -1.94
CA ASN A 83 6.75 -2.28 -2.73
C ASN A 83 8.14 -2.02 -3.31
N PRO A 84 8.48 -2.61 -4.47
CA PRO A 84 9.73 -2.33 -5.14
C PRO A 84 9.65 -0.94 -5.78
N SER A 85 10.68 -0.11 -5.56
CA SER A 85 10.73 1.21 -6.19
C SER A 85 12.09 1.84 -6.27
N ASP A 86 12.33 2.75 -7.22
CA ASP A 86 13.57 3.52 -7.25
C ASP A 86 13.63 4.49 -6.05
N LYS A 87 12.49 5.07 -5.69
CA LYS A 87 12.36 5.98 -4.54
C LYS A 87 11.15 5.62 -3.69
N LEU A 88 11.41 5.20 -2.46
CA LEU A 88 10.38 4.90 -1.47
C LEU A 88 10.38 5.89 -0.31
N HIS A 89 9.20 6.43 -0.02
CA HIS A 89 8.89 7.04 1.27
C HIS A 89 7.67 6.34 1.88
N GLU A 90 7.86 5.61 2.97
CA GLU A 90 6.83 4.75 3.53
C GLU A 90 6.71 4.91 5.04
N MET A 91 5.46 4.93 5.52
CA MET A 91 5.14 4.82 6.94
C MET A 91 4.17 3.67 7.19
N VAL A 92 4.61 2.69 7.99
CA VAL A 92 3.85 1.47 8.25
C VAL A 92 3.58 1.28 9.73
N GLY A 93 2.30 1.13 10.09
CA GLY A 93 1.82 0.82 11.43
C GLY A 93 1.00 -0.46 11.47
N SER A 94 1.44 -1.51 12.18
CA SER A 94 0.66 -2.76 12.24
C SER A 94 0.78 -3.62 13.51
N LYS A 95 -0.22 -4.47 13.75
CA LYS A 95 -0.05 -5.67 14.59
C LYS A 95 0.07 -6.90 13.68
N GLY A 96 1.23 -7.55 13.67
CA GLY A 96 1.55 -8.63 12.74
C GLY A 96 1.95 -8.07 11.38
N LEU A 97 3.26 -7.97 11.14
CA LEU A 97 3.83 -7.24 10.03
C LEU A 97 4.85 -8.09 9.26
N LYS A 98 4.77 -8.05 7.93
CA LYS A 98 5.81 -8.48 7.00
C LYS A 98 5.94 -7.41 5.92
N VAL A 99 7.09 -6.76 5.85
CA VAL A 99 7.40 -5.73 4.84
C VAL A 99 8.65 -6.17 4.11
N TYR A 100 8.65 -5.99 2.79
CA TYR A 100 9.84 -6.15 1.97
C TYR A 100 9.79 -5.14 0.83
N ASN A 101 10.63 -4.12 0.94
CA ASN A 101 10.59 -2.97 0.05
C ASN A 101 11.99 -2.68 -0.49
N PRO A 102 12.38 -3.36 -1.58
CA PRO A 102 13.65 -3.08 -2.22
C PRO A 102 13.58 -1.70 -2.88
N SER A 103 14.53 -0.83 -2.55
CA SER A 103 14.62 0.50 -3.15
C SER A 103 16.04 1.05 -3.18
N ASP A 104 16.35 1.80 -4.24
CA ASP A 104 17.62 2.53 -4.36
C ASP A 104 17.70 3.68 -3.34
N LYS A 105 16.56 4.34 -3.09
CA LYS A 105 16.42 5.42 -2.11
C LYS A 105 15.27 5.14 -1.16
N LEU A 106 15.60 4.70 0.04
CA LEU A 106 14.62 4.29 1.05
C LEU A 106 14.53 5.27 2.23
N LEU A 107 13.32 5.76 2.48
CA LEU A 107 12.90 6.40 3.71
C LEU A 107 11.71 5.63 4.30
N GLU A 108 11.98 4.76 5.26
CA GLU A 108 10.95 3.89 5.84
C GLU A 108 10.85 4.07 7.35
N MET A 109 9.62 4.31 7.83
CA MET A 109 9.29 4.30 9.26
C MET A 109 8.33 3.17 9.57
N VAL A 110 8.81 2.17 10.31
CA VAL A 110 7.99 1.01 10.71
C VAL A 110 7.71 1.02 12.20
N SER A 111 6.43 0.90 12.56
CA SER A 111 5.98 0.67 13.94
C SER A 111 5.10 -0.57 14.00
N SER A 112 5.45 -1.52 14.85
CA SER A 112 4.56 -2.65 15.13
C SER A 112 4.61 -3.10 16.58
N LYS A 113 3.48 -3.61 17.10
CA LYS A 113 3.50 -4.26 18.42
C LYS A 113 4.35 -5.55 18.30
N GLY A 114 5.58 -5.51 18.82
CA GLY A 114 6.57 -6.59 18.75
C GLY A 114 7.89 -6.22 18.05
N LEU A 115 7.95 -5.11 17.33
CA LEU A 115 9.17 -4.56 16.72
C LEU A 115 9.38 -3.16 17.29
N LYS A 116 10.48 -2.91 18.01
CA LYS A 116 10.91 -1.53 18.31
C LYS A 116 11.25 -0.87 16.97
N SER A 117 10.75 0.34 16.76
CA SER A 117 10.78 1.05 15.48
C SER A 117 12.17 1.00 14.84
N LEU A 118 12.25 0.56 13.58
CA LEU A 118 13.48 0.58 12.79
C LEU A 118 13.32 1.66 11.72
N LEU A 119 14.17 2.68 11.78
CA LEU A 119 14.37 3.64 10.69
C LEU A 119 15.48 3.06 9.81
N LEU A 120 15.12 2.55 8.64
CA LEU A 120 16.10 2.05 7.68
C LEU A 120 16.35 3.13 6.63
N LEU A 121 17.39 3.94 6.84
CA LEU A 121 17.89 4.86 5.81
C LEU A 121 18.96 4.11 4.99
N LYS A 122 18.57 3.53 3.86
CA LYS A 122 19.54 3.06 2.86
C LYS A 122 19.67 4.13 1.77
N LYS A 123 20.84 4.77 1.74
CA LYS A 123 21.36 5.45 0.55
C LYS A 123 22.34 4.47 -0.09
N ILE A 124 22.03 3.97 -1.28
CA ILE A 124 23.03 3.35 -2.15
C ILE A 124 23.66 4.47 -2.97
#